data_AF-A0A528B346-F1
#
_entry.id   AF-A0A528B346-F1
#
_cell.length_a   1.000
_cell.length_b   1.000
_cell.length_c   1.000
_cell.angle_alpha   90.00
_cell.angle_beta   90.00
_cell.angle_gamma   90.00
#
_symmetry.space_group_name_H-M   'P 1'
#
loop_
_entity.id
_entity.type
_entity.pdbx_description
1 polymer ?
#
loop_
_entity_poly.entity_id
_entity_poly.type
_entity_poly.pdbx_seq_one_letter_code
_entity_poly.pdbx_strand_id
1 'polypeptide(L)'
;GLARIVQHPGQYRLYPVHLAWVVSVLLMLVHFWWWEFGLFQIETWTFGKYLFIIFYAVTLFMLCALLFPDSMLDYTSYEDFFYSRRAWFFGLLAATYLLDVINTLLKGPEHFARFGVEYLFRTPVFVALCVIAMLVRDRRFHIAFVAAALI
;
A
#
# COMPACT_ATOMS: atom_id res chain seq x y z
N GLY A 1 -15.56 4.08 0.98
CA GLY A 1 -15.50 2.62 1.04
C GLY A 1 -16.17 2.06 2.28
N LEU A 2 -15.45 2.01 3.41
CA LEU A 2 -15.93 1.40 4.67
C LEU A 2 -17.30 1.93 5.15
N ALA A 3 -17.53 3.25 5.08
CA ALA A 3 -18.82 3.83 5.44
C ALA A 3 -20.00 3.22 4.65
N ARG A 4 -19.82 2.94 3.35
CA ARG A 4 -20.84 2.31 2.51
C ARG A 4 -21.11 0.87 2.94
N ILE A 5 -20.09 0.12 3.35
CA ILE A 5 -20.24 -1.23 3.91
C ILE A 5 -21.03 -1.18 5.22
N VAL A 6 -20.73 -0.22 6.10
CA VAL A 6 -21.44 -0.06 7.38
C VAL A 6 -22.90 0.38 7.17
N GLN A 7 -23.14 1.27 6.20
CA GLN A 7 -24.49 1.75 5.85
C GLN A 7 -25.32 0.66 5.16
N HIS A 8 -24.69 -0.22 4.38
CA HIS A 8 -25.36 -1.26 3.59
C HIS A 8 -24.68 -2.64 3.74
N PRO A 9 -24.69 -3.25 4.94
CA PRO A 9 -23.88 -4.43 5.26
C PRO A 9 -24.25 -5.69 4.47
N GLY A 10 -25.48 -5.79 3.98
CA GLY A 10 -25.97 -6.93 3.20
C GLY A 10 -25.93 -6.75 1.68
N GLN A 11 -25.50 -5.59 1.18
CA GLN A 11 -25.62 -5.27 -0.26
C GLN A 11 -24.67 -6.10 -1.13
N TYR A 12 -23.45 -6.36 -0.63
CA TYR A 12 -22.43 -7.14 -1.35
C TYR A 12 -21.67 -8.06 -0.40
N ARG A 13 -21.29 -9.25 -0.87
CA ARG A 13 -20.48 -10.20 -0.09
C ARG A 13 -19.09 -9.61 0.16
N LEU A 14 -18.73 -9.51 1.43
CA LEU A 14 -17.42 -9.03 1.88
C LEU A 14 -16.35 -10.10 1.66
N TYR A 15 -15.11 -9.65 1.43
CA TYR A 15 -13.97 -10.53 1.26
C TYR A 15 -12.91 -10.21 2.32
N PRO A 16 -12.60 -11.11 3.26
CA PRO A 16 -11.71 -10.82 4.39
C PRO A 16 -10.31 -10.36 4.00
N VAL A 17 -9.74 -10.92 2.92
CA VAL A 17 -8.41 -10.54 2.42
C VAL A 17 -8.41 -9.11 1.90
N HIS A 18 -9.48 -8.71 1.19
CA HIS A 18 -9.65 -7.32 0.76
C HIS A 18 -9.75 -6.38 1.95
N LEU A 19 -10.54 -6.72 2.98
CA LEU A 19 -10.62 -5.92 4.20
C LEU A 19 -9.29 -5.84 4.96
N ALA A 20 -8.52 -6.92 4.99
CA ALA A 20 -7.17 -6.93 5.56
C ALA A 20 -6.22 -5.99 4.79
N TRP A 21 -6.31 -5.93 3.47
CA TRP A 21 -5.58 -4.94 2.67
C TRP A 21 -6.06 -3.51 2.93
N VAL A 22 -7.37 -3.29 3.16
CA VAL A 22 -7.88 -1.97 3.60
C VAL A 22 -7.24 -1.54 4.91
N VAL A 23 -7.16 -2.43 5.90
CA VAL A 23 -6.49 -2.16 7.18
C VAL A 23 -5.00 -1.91 6.97
N SER A 24 -4.32 -2.74 6.17
CA SER A 24 -2.89 -2.59 5.87
C SER A 24 -2.58 -1.24 5.23
N VAL A 25 -3.35 -0.81 4.23
CA VAL A 25 -3.16 0.49 3.56
C VAL A 25 -3.50 1.66 4.49
N LEU A 26 -4.49 1.52 5.36
CA LEU A 26 -4.79 2.53 6.39
C LEU A 26 -3.61 2.70 7.36
N LEU A 27 -3.06 1.58 7.86
CA LEU A 27 -1.88 1.60 8.71
C LEU A 27 -0.69 2.21 7.97
N MET A 28 -0.49 1.87 6.70
CA MET A 28 0.56 2.43 5.85
C MET A 28 0.43 3.96 5.71
N LEU A 29 -0.79 4.50 5.52
CA LEU A 29 -1.03 5.94 5.49
C LEU A 29 -0.66 6.62 6.82
N VAL A 30 -1.04 6.02 7.95
CA VAL A 30 -0.69 6.54 9.28
C VAL A 30 0.82 6.55 9.47
N HIS A 31 1.49 5.45 9.10
CA HIS A 31 2.95 5.34 9.19
C HIS A 31 3.65 6.33 8.27
N PHE A 32 3.16 6.50 7.03
CA PHE A 32 3.67 7.50 6.10
C PHE A 32 3.71 8.88 6.77
N TRP A 33 2.56 9.39 7.22
CA TRP A 33 2.51 10.71 7.86
C TRP A 33 3.32 10.80 9.15
N TRP A 34 3.38 9.73 9.93
CA TRP A 34 4.23 9.64 11.12
C TRP A 34 5.72 9.82 10.77
N TRP A 35 6.20 9.13 9.74
CA TRP A 35 7.61 9.22 9.34
C TRP A 35 7.94 10.53 8.60
N GLU A 36 6.96 11.19 7.99
CA GLU A 36 7.17 12.49 7.36
C GLU A 36 7.51 13.60 8.37
N PHE A 37 7.20 13.44 9.66
CA PHE A 37 7.73 14.34 10.70
C PHE A 37 9.27 14.37 10.71
N GLY A 38 9.95 13.31 10.27
CA GLY A 38 11.41 13.30 10.12
C GLY A 38 11.94 14.32 9.10
N LEU A 39 11.09 14.79 8.18
CA LEU A 39 11.48 15.79 7.18
C LEU A 39 11.71 17.18 7.77
N PHE A 40 11.24 17.46 8.99
CA PHE A 40 11.55 18.72 9.68
C PHE A 40 13.06 18.90 9.94
N GLN A 41 13.83 17.81 9.93
CA GLN A 41 15.29 17.82 10.07
C GLN A 41 16.01 18.13 8.75
N ILE A 42 15.30 18.18 7.62
CA ILE A 42 15.89 18.53 6.33
C ILE A 42 15.97 20.04 6.21
N GLU A 43 17.19 20.58 6.34
CA GLU A 43 17.44 22.02 6.25
C GLU A 43 17.31 22.56 4.81
N THR A 44 17.62 21.74 3.81
CA THR A 44 17.64 22.17 2.39
C THR A 44 16.53 21.51 1.58
N TRP A 45 15.52 22.30 1.24
CA TRP A 45 14.43 21.89 0.36
C TRP A 45 14.73 22.22 -1.10
N THR A 46 14.59 21.22 -1.96
CA THR A 46 14.64 21.41 -3.41
C THR A 46 13.26 21.09 -4.00
N PHE A 47 12.96 21.66 -5.16
CA PHE A 47 11.72 21.36 -5.88
C PHE A 47 11.55 19.84 -6.13
N GLY A 48 12.65 19.12 -6.40
CA GLY A 48 12.61 17.67 -6.60
C GLY A 48 12.17 16.89 -5.35
N LYS A 49 12.67 17.25 -4.15
CA LYS A 49 12.24 16.62 -2.89
C LYS A 49 10.75 16.87 -2.62
N TYR A 50 10.30 18.10 -2.85
CA TYR A 50 8.89 18.47 -2.72
C TYR A 50 7.99 17.69 -3.69
N LEU A 51 8.35 17.65 -4.98
CA LEU A 51 7.60 16.92 -6.00
C LEU A 51 7.56 15.42 -5.71
N PHE A 52 8.65 14.85 -5.19
CA PHE A 52 8.71 13.45 -4.78
C PHE A 52 7.69 13.12 -3.68
N ILE A 53 7.57 13.95 -2.64
CA ILE A 53 6.60 13.72 -1.55
C ILE A 53 5.16 13.80 -2.09
N ILE A 54 4.88 14.76 -2.97
CA ILE A 54 3.58 14.84 -3.65
C ILE A 54 3.30 13.56 -4.43
N PHE A 55 4.26 13.09 -5.23
CA PHE A 55 4.13 11.88 -6.02
C PHE A 55 3.88 10.64 -5.14
N TYR A 56 4.58 10.54 -4.01
CA TYR A 56 4.38 9.48 -3.04
C TYR A 56 2.96 9.55 -2.44
N ALA A 57 2.54 10.71 -1.95
CA ALA A 57 1.19 10.90 -1.41
C ALA A 57 0.09 10.56 -2.45
N VAL A 58 0.27 10.95 -3.72
CA VAL A 58 -0.64 10.60 -4.82
C VAL A 58 -0.68 9.08 -5.05
N THR A 59 0.46 8.40 -4.99
CA THR A 59 0.53 6.93 -5.14
C THR A 59 -0.25 6.23 -4.02
N LEU A 60 -0.10 6.69 -2.77
CA LEU A 60 -0.86 6.18 -1.63
C LEU A 60 -2.38 6.45 -1.78
N PHE A 61 -2.76 7.62 -2.28
CA PHE A 61 -4.15 7.93 -2.60
C PHE A 61 -4.71 6.97 -3.66
N MET A 62 -3.97 6.74 -4.75
CA MET A 62 -4.38 5.82 -5.81
C MET A 62 -4.55 4.39 -5.29
N LEU A 63 -3.68 3.95 -4.36
CA LEU A 63 -3.80 2.66 -3.70
C LEU A 63 -5.10 2.55 -2.89
N CYS A 64 -5.49 3.61 -2.18
CA CYS A 64 -6.76 3.69 -1.45
C CYS A 64 -7.96 3.68 -2.39
N ALA A 65 -7.88 4.41 -3.51
CA ALA A 65 -8.93 4.45 -4.51
C ALA A 65 -9.15 3.08 -5.16
N LEU A 66 -8.07 2.32 -5.43
CA LEU A 66 -8.19 0.97 -5.99
C LEU A 66 -8.80 -0.06 -5.04
N LEU A 67 -8.83 0.20 -3.74
CA LEU A 67 -9.48 -0.68 -2.77
C LEU A 67 -11.00 -0.58 -2.80
N PHE A 68 -11.59 0.49 -3.32
CA PHE A 68 -13.05 0.62 -3.36
C PHE A 68 -13.49 1.11 -4.74
N PRO A 69 -14.34 0.37 -5.47
CA PRO A 69 -14.82 0.87 -6.73
C PRO A 69 -15.84 1.99 -6.52
N ASP A 70 -15.93 2.89 -7.49
CA ASP A 70 -16.98 3.90 -7.54
C ASP A 70 -18.37 3.24 -7.60
N SER A 71 -18.49 2.18 -8.41
CA SER A 71 -19.70 1.38 -8.61
C SER A 71 -19.41 -0.13 -8.54
N MET A 72 -20.32 -0.87 -7.90
CA MET A 72 -20.29 -2.33 -7.80
C MET A 72 -21.16 -3.02 -8.87
N LEU A 73 -21.71 -2.27 -9.84
CA LEU A 73 -22.62 -2.83 -10.86
C LEU A 73 -21.96 -3.93 -11.71
N ASP A 74 -20.66 -3.81 -11.97
CA ASP A 74 -19.90 -4.76 -12.79
C ASP A 74 -19.34 -5.95 -11.99
N TYR A 75 -19.60 -6.03 -10.68
CA TYR A 75 -18.98 -7.03 -9.79
C TYR A 75 -20.00 -7.77 -8.93
N THR A 76 -19.79 -9.08 -8.80
CA THR A 76 -20.68 -9.94 -7.99
C THR A 76 -20.37 -9.87 -6.49
N SER A 77 -19.14 -9.50 -6.12
CA SER A 77 -18.65 -9.45 -4.74
C SER A 77 -17.37 -8.61 -4.64
N TYR A 78 -16.95 -8.28 -3.41
CA TYR A 78 -15.65 -7.64 -3.19
C TYR A 78 -14.47 -8.56 -3.54
N GLU A 79 -14.66 -9.89 -3.51
CA GLU A 79 -13.64 -10.86 -3.95
C GLU A 79 -13.40 -10.75 -5.45
N ASP A 80 -14.48 -10.78 -6.23
CA ASP A 80 -14.47 -10.64 -7.69
C ASP A 80 -13.84 -9.30 -8.11
N PHE A 81 -14.30 -8.20 -7.49
CA PHE A 81 -13.70 -6.88 -7.68
C PHE A 81 -12.20 -6.88 -7.39
N PHE A 82 -11.77 -7.37 -6.23
CA PHE A 82 -10.37 -7.37 -5.83
C PHE A 82 -9.50 -8.14 -6.82
N TYR A 83 -9.92 -9.34 -7.23
CA TYR A 83 -9.17 -10.14 -8.19
C TYR A 83 -9.13 -9.51 -9.59
N SER A 84 -10.15 -8.75 -9.99
CA SER A 84 -10.18 -8.01 -11.27
C SER A 84 -9.18 -6.84 -11.30
N ARG A 85 -8.94 -6.20 -10.15
CA ARG A 85 -8.03 -5.04 -10.01
C ARG A 85 -6.67 -5.37 -9.40
N ARG A 86 -6.44 -6.63 -9.01
CA ARG A 86 -5.23 -7.06 -8.28
C ARG A 86 -3.92 -6.60 -8.91
N ALA A 87 -3.80 -6.66 -10.24
CA ALA A 87 -2.56 -6.32 -10.92
C ALA A 87 -2.19 -4.84 -10.70
N TRP A 88 -3.20 -3.95 -10.78
CA TRP A 88 -3.03 -2.53 -10.48
C TRP A 88 -2.76 -2.30 -9.00
N PHE A 89 -3.51 -2.95 -8.11
CA PHE A 89 -3.34 -2.81 -6.67
C PHE A 89 -1.94 -3.21 -6.22
N PHE A 90 -1.49 -4.41 -6.60
CA PHE A 90 -0.16 -4.91 -6.22
C PHE A 90 0.98 -4.19 -6.95
N GLY A 91 0.75 -3.71 -8.17
CA GLY A 91 1.71 -2.85 -8.88
C GLY A 91 1.96 -1.52 -8.15
N LEU A 92 0.89 -0.84 -7.71
CA LEU A 92 1.01 0.38 -6.92
C LEU A 92 1.58 0.09 -5.52
N LEU A 93 1.21 -1.02 -4.89
CA LEU A 93 1.77 -1.43 -3.60
C LEU A 93 3.28 -1.66 -3.69
N ALA A 94 3.75 -2.34 -4.75
CA ALA A 94 5.18 -2.50 -5.02
C ALA A 94 5.88 -1.14 -5.22
N ALA A 95 5.27 -0.24 -6.00
CA ALA A 95 5.80 1.10 -6.21
C ALA A 95 5.93 1.87 -4.89
N THR A 96 4.92 1.77 -4.01
CA THR A 96 4.95 2.37 -2.66
C THR A 96 6.13 1.89 -1.84
N TYR A 97 6.44 0.58 -1.83
CA TYR A 97 7.62 0.07 -1.12
C TYR A 97 8.95 0.63 -1.67
N LEU A 98 9.05 0.85 -2.98
CA LEU A 98 10.23 1.47 -3.59
C LEU A 98 10.33 2.96 -3.25
N LEU A 99 9.19 3.67 -3.27
CA LEU A 99 9.13 5.07 -2.86
C LEU A 99 9.50 5.24 -1.39
N ASP A 100 9.10 4.32 -0.52
CA ASP A 100 9.46 4.36 0.89
C ASP A 100 10.98 4.28 1.11
N VAL A 101 11.68 3.42 0.35
CA VAL A 101 13.15 3.35 0.38
C VAL A 101 13.77 4.68 -0.05
N ILE A 102 13.29 5.28 -1.15
CA ILE A 102 13.79 6.57 -1.62
C ILE A 102 13.54 7.66 -0.56
N ASN A 103 12.36 7.68 0.05
CA ASN A 103 12.00 8.63 1.10
C ASN A 103 12.94 8.52 2.32
N THR A 104 13.23 7.29 2.74
CA THR A 104 14.14 7.02 3.86
C THR A 104 15.57 7.46 3.51
N LEU A 105 16.02 7.25 2.27
CA LEU A 105 17.32 7.73 1.81
C LEU A 105 17.41 9.27 1.76
N LEU A 106 16.31 9.96 1.42
CA LEU A 106 16.25 11.42 1.43
C LEU A 106 16.41 12.02 2.83
N LYS A 107 16.07 11.26 3.89
CA LYS A 107 16.26 11.65 5.31
C LYS A 107 17.71 11.50 5.78
N GLY A 108 18.60 10.98 4.93
CA GLY A 108 20.05 10.94 5.15
C GLY A 108 20.60 9.56 5.53
N PRO A 109 21.91 9.34 5.36
CA PRO A 109 22.55 8.05 5.51
C PRO A 109 22.57 7.54 6.96
N GLU A 110 22.62 8.43 7.96
CA GLU A 110 22.54 8.03 9.37
C GLU A 110 21.15 7.49 9.74
N HIS A 111 20.09 8.07 9.17
CA HIS A 111 18.73 7.58 9.34
C HIS A 111 18.57 6.22 8.65
N PHE A 112 19.09 6.09 7.42
CA PHE A 112 19.09 4.82 6.70
C PHE A 112 19.90 3.73 7.41
N ALA A 113 21.07 4.04 7.98
CA ALA A 113 21.93 3.06 8.65
C ALA A 113 21.26 2.39 9.87
N ARG A 114 20.33 3.09 10.54
CA ARG A 114 19.57 2.55 11.69
C ARG A 114 18.57 1.47 11.28
N PHE A 115 18.04 1.53 10.05
CA PHE A 115 17.01 0.62 9.55
C PHE A 115 17.44 -0.19 8.32
N GLY A 116 18.64 0.05 7.80
CA GLY A 116 19.04 -0.32 6.44
C GLY A 116 19.03 -1.82 6.19
N VAL A 117 19.42 -2.64 7.18
CA VAL A 117 19.41 -4.10 7.05
C VAL A 117 17.99 -4.62 6.88
N GLU A 118 17.02 -4.12 7.64
CA GLU A 118 15.62 -4.51 7.48
C GLU A 118 15.12 -4.14 6.08
N TYR A 119 15.37 -2.91 5.63
CA TYR A 119 14.97 -2.43 4.31
C TYR A 119 15.59 -3.24 3.15
N LEU A 120 16.86 -3.64 3.26
CA LEU A 120 17.59 -4.40 2.25
C LEU A 120 17.01 -5.79 2.00
N PHE A 121 16.41 -6.42 3.02
CA PHE A 121 15.79 -7.74 2.88
C PHE A 121 14.28 -7.65 2.70
N ARG A 122 13.60 -6.84 3.52
CA ARG A 122 12.14 -6.74 3.53
C ARG A 122 11.63 -6.16 2.21
N THR A 123 12.20 -5.07 1.71
CA THR A 123 11.67 -4.42 0.51
C THR A 123 11.71 -5.32 -0.73
N PRO A 124 12.84 -5.97 -1.09
CA PRO A 124 12.86 -6.86 -2.25
C PRO A 124 11.91 -8.04 -2.12
N VAL A 125 11.77 -8.61 -0.90
CA VAL A 125 10.83 -9.70 -0.63
C VAL A 125 9.39 -9.25 -0.86
N PHE A 126 8.99 -8.11 -0.29
CA PHE A 126 7.63 -7.58 -0.44
C PHE A 126 7.32 -7.17 -1.89
N VAL A 127 8.29 -6.57 -2.60
CA VAL A 127 8.16 -6.27 -4.03
C VAL A 127 7.99 -7.55 -4.85
N ALA A 128 8.78 -8.60 -4.58
CA ALA A 128 8.63 -9.89 -5.26
C ALA A 128 7.27 -10.54 -4.97
N LEU A 129 6.80 -10.49 -3.72
CA LEU A 129 5.48 -10.99 -3.33
C LEU A 129 4.36 -10.22 -4.04
N CYS A 130 4.47 -8.90 -4.18
CA CYS A 130 3.54 -8.10 -4.99
C CYS A 130 3.52 -8.57 -6.45
N VAL A 131 4.68 -8.77 -7.07
CA VAL A 131 4.76 -9.27 -8.46
C VAL A 131 4.09 -10.64 -8.58
N ILE A 132 4.32 -11.55 -7.64
CA ILE A 132 3.65 -12.86 -7.61
C ILE A 132 2.13 -12.67 -7.44
N ALA A 133 1.69 -11.76 -6.57
CA ALA A 133 0.28 -11.46 -6.31
C ALA A 133 -0.46 -10.90 -7.54
N MET A 134 0.25 -10.19 -8.43
CA MET A 134 -0.31 -9.74 -9.72
C MET A 134 -0.66 -10.93 -10.61
N LEU A 135 0.20 -11.94 -10.65
CA LEU A 135 0.09 -13.08 -11.56
C LEU A 135 -0.82 -14.19 -11.01
N VAL A 136 -0.74 -14.45 -9.71
CA VAL A 136 -1.37 -15.61 -9.05
C VAL A 136 -2.76 -15.25 -8.50
N ARG A 137 -3.74 -16.15 -8.73
CA ARG A 137 -5.12 -16.04 -8.19
C ARG A 137 -5.39 -16.97 -7.01
N ASP A 138 -4.35 -17.63 -6.49
CA ASP A 138 -4.47 -18.54 -5.37
C ASP A 138 -4.84 -17.81 -4.08
N ARG A 139 -6.00 -18.16 -3.51
CA ARG A 139 -6.52 -17.51 -2.30
C ARG A 139 -5.62 -17.70 -1.09
N ARG A 140 -4.92 -18.85 -0.97
CA ARG A 140 -4.05 -19.13 0.17
C ARG A 140 -2.82 -18.22 0.15
N PHE A 141 -2.25 -18.00 -1.03
CA PHE A 141 -1.18 -17.03 -1.25
C PHE A 141 -1.60 -15.63 -0.81
N HIS A 142 -2.77 -15.14 -1.26
CA HIS A 142 -3.25 -13.80 -0.89
C HIS A 142 -3.52 -13.65 0.61
N ILE A 143 -4.02 -14.70 1.27
CA ILE A 143 -4.18 -14.73 2.74
C ILE A 143 -2.80 -14.68 3.44
N ALA A 144 -1.87 -15.54 3.03
CA ALA A 144 -0.54 -15.59 3.64
C ALA A 144 0.22 -14.27 3.45
N PHE A 145 0.10 -13.66 2.27
CA PHE A 145 0.77 -12.42 1.96
C PHE A 145 0.23 -11.25 2.80
N VAL A 146 -1.10 -11.07 2.87
CA VAL A 146 -1.66 -9.98 3.67
C VAL A 146 -1.43 -10.18 5.17
N ALA A 147 -1.41 -11.44 5.65
CA ALA A 147 -1.06 -11.74 7.03
C ALA A 147 0.41 -11.37 7.33
N ALA A 148 1.34 -11.75 6.46
CA ALA A 148 2.74 -11.35 6.57
C ALA A 148 2.96 -9.83 6.47
N ALA A 149 2.08 -9.11 5.76
CA ALA A 149 2.14 -7.65 5.66
C ALA A 149 1.63 -6.92 6.91
N LEU A 150 0.82 -7.58 7.74
CA LEU A 150 0.21 -7.00 8.94
C LEU A 150 0.96 -7.34 10.24
N ILE A 151 1.96 -8.21 10.18
CA ILE A 151 2.84 -8.61 11.28
C ILE A 151 4.18 -7.89 11.09
#